data_AF-A0A1X0Y7V6-F1
#
_entry.id   AF-A0A1X0Y7V6-F1
#
_cell.length_a   1.000
_cell.length_b   1.000
_cell.length_c   1.000
_cell.angle_alpha   90.00
_cell.angle_beta   90.00
_cell.angle_gamma   90.00
#
_symmetry.space_group_name_H-M   'P 1'
#
loop_
_entity.id
_entity.type
_entity.pdbx_description
1 polymer ?
#
loop_
_entity_poly.entity_id
_entity_poly.type
_entity_poly.pdbx_seq_one_letter_code
_entity_poly.pdbx_strand_id
1 'polypeptide(L)'
;MSEQRYRIVFRGGLRYGFEVEEVKQNLQRLCRYDQATVDKLFDGRCAVLKSGLDEAGARRYQAALDRTGAEVAIETMPVAAPAVAVAKNFRCPKCGFPQERGLSCVQCGLVFSKFEQRSRRAEEPPVKPGKPPEAEAPEDAGHFSRHPERAFLLKAFGMILAILFLRQFLSGGLLIIAFFLFPVLFLVYIRLHAVTSGEDPSAVLAQHITFMPVMYAEGERRREGQTWVTYGLILLNVLVFYGFELRVSSDLLVNNLLFLPRHPNLWNVPLSLFSSLFLHAGNGHLWGNMLFLWAVGTVVERRIGSGRFLAFYLLLGVAANLFGAAVHKLFMGATLHALGASGAIAGVMGVFAVRCYFKSMVFPLPILGIFSLILPVSLKVRLNSLVIIGLFFLGNLSGGFSQLADGAVGGVGHWIHIGGMLAGIGLAMFFKLGDQAVEERHLEIGAAALEGGRVNLNEGEESLRRMLRQDPQNTEAMLLLARLLSRFGACDEGRQLYARAIDRLSRTDPPQAMQAFCEYCQDYFTAIEPAVQFRLAELFRRDGDLETASRCLEQLNEDRQLPADLREKVLFQYARILDELGFAEVALGYYRNLVEHFPASVYIPKVQARLARA
;
A
#
# COMPACT_ATOMS: atom_id res chain seq x y z
N MET A 1 48.73 -27.13 -8.29
CA MET A 1 47.32 -26.83 -8.60
C MET A 1 46.61 -26.58 -7.30
N SER A 2 45.86 -25.50 -7.16
CA SER A 2 45.09 -25.26 -5.94
C SER A 2 43.73 -25.96 -6.06
N GLU A 3 43.48 -26.96 -5.23
CA GLU A 3 42.22 -27.69 -5.26
C GLU A 3 41.02 -26.75 -5.07
N GLN A 4 39.99 -26.92 -5.90
CA GLN A 4 38.74 -26.19 -5.74
C GLN A 4 38.14 -26.55 -4.38
N ARG A 5 38.08 -25.58 -3.47
CA ARG A 5 37.45 -25.76 -2.15
C ARG A 5 36.00 -25.29 -2.18
N TYR A 6 35.22 -25.81 -1.24
CA TYR A 6 33.77 -25.63 -1.14
C TYR A 6 33.38 -25.30 0.31
N ARG A 7 32.22 -24.65 0.46
CA ARG A 7 31.57 -24.37 1.74
C ARG A 7 30.10 -24.82 1.69
N ILE A 8 29.52 -25.08 2.85
CA ILE A 8 28.10 -25.39 3.01
C ILE A 8 27.42 -24.24 3.74
N VAL A 9 26.29 -23.79 3.18
CA VAL A 9 25.47 -22.72 3.75
C VAL A 9 24.08 -23.22 4.12
N PHE A 10 23.53 -22.62 5.17
CA PHE A 10 22.19 -22.81 5.69
C PHE A 10 21.47 -21.46 5.75
N ARG A 11 20.17 -21.44 5.45
CA ARG A 11 19.37 -20.19 5.35
C ARG A 11 18.05 -20.27 6.13
N GLY A 12 17.96 -21.14 7.13
CA GLY A 12 16.73 -21.38 7.89
C GLY A 12 15.69 -22.27 7.19
N GLY A 13 15.99 -22.79 5.99
CA GLY A 13 15.10 -23.68 5.24
C GLY A 13 14.99 -25.07 5.87
N LEU A 14 13.77 -25.60 5.90
CA LEU A 14 13.47 -26.95 6.39
C LEU A 14 13.17 -27.86 5.20
N ARG A 15 13.72 -29.08 5.20
CA ARG A 15 13.21 -30.15 4.34
C ARG A 15 11.77 -30.48 4.77
N TYR A 16 10.89 -30.69 3.78
CA TYR A 16 9.48 -30.97 4.01
C TYR A 16 9.25 -32.12 5.00
N GLY A 17 8.28 -31.99 5.90
CA GLY A 17 7.97 -33.04 6.88
C GLY A 17 8.91 -33.13 8.09
N PHE A 18 9.78 -32.14 8.30
CA PHE A 18 10.52 -31.95 9.54
C PHE A 18 10.04 -30.70 10.28
N GLU A 19 9.86 -30.82 11.60
CA GLU A 19 9.43 -29.70 12.45
C GLU A 19 10.62 -28.85 12.92
N VAL A 20 10.40 -27.57 13.18
CA VAL A 20 11.47 -26.61 13.56
C VAL A 20 12.31 -27.14 14.72
N GLU A 21 11.67 -27.55 15.81
CA GLU A 21 12.34 -28.05 17.01
C GLU A 21 13.02 -29.41 16.80
N GLU A 22 12.52 -30.23 15.88
CA GLU A 22 13.16 -31.49 15.48
C GLU A 22 14.48 -31.20 14.75
N VAL A 23 14.48 -30.28 13.77
CA VAL A 23 15.69 -29.91 13.03
C VAL A 23 16.69 -29.19 13.93
N LYS A 24 16.25 -28.32 14.85
CA LYS A 24 17.12 -27.73 15.88
C LYS A 24 17.84 -28.80 16.70
N GLN A 25 17.10 -29.77 17.26
CA GLN A 25 17.69 -30.86 18.05
C GLN A 25 18.65 -31.72 17.21
N ASN A 26 18.30 -32.02 15.95
CA ASN A 26 19.15 -32.82 15.07
C ASN A 26 20.46 -32.08 14.68
N LEU A 27 20.38 -30.79 14.37
CA LEU A 27 21.55 -29.94 14.14
C LEU A 27 22.42 -29.81 15.40
N GLN A 28 21.80 -29.64 16.57
CA GLN A 28 22.49 -29.58 17.85
C GLN A 28 23.29 -30.87 18.12
N ARG A 29 22.68 -32.05 17.91
CA ARG A 29 23.34 -33.36 18.07
C ARG A 29 24.45 -33.59 17.04
N LEU A 30 24.21 -33.29 15.77
CA LEU A 30 25.17 -33.56 14.69
C LEU A 30 26.36 -32.59 14.71
N CYS A 31 26.11 -31.31 14.91
CA CYS A 31 27.13 -30.26 14.86
C CYS A 31 27.72 -29.89 16.22
N ARG A 32 27.15 -30.40 17.33
CA ARG A 32 27.54 -30.11 18.73
C ARG A 32 27.52 -28.61 19.07
N TYR A 33 26.56 -27.88 18.53
CA TYR A 33 26.34 -26.47 18.85
C TYR A 33 25.63 -26.31 20.20
N ASP A 34 25.81 -25.16 20.85
CA ASP A 34 24.98 -24.77 21.99
C ASP A 34 23.59 -24.30 21.52
N GLN A 35 22.63 -24.24 22.45
CA GLN A 35 21.24 -23.86 22.13
C GLN A 35 21.17 -22.47 21.48
N ALA A 36 21.90 -21.49 22.03
CA ALA A 36 21.90 -20.11 21.57
C ALA A 36 22.52 -19.94 20.16
N THR A 37 23.43 -20.82 19.74
CA THR A 37 23.96 -20.86 18.38
C THR A 37 22.95 -21.50 17.42
N VAL A 38 22.28 -22.58 17.84
CA VAL A 38 21.25 -23.24 17.03
C VAL A 38 20.09 -22.30 16.75
N ASP A 39 19.56 -21.61 17.76
CA ASP A 39 18.45 -20.67 17.58
C ASP A 39 18.80 -19.54 16.58
N LYS A 40 20.02 -19.00 16.65
CA LYS A 40 20.52 -17.98 15.69
C LYS A 40 20.62 -18.46 14.24
N LEU A 41 20.70 -19.77 13.98
CA LEU A 41 20.67 -20.32 12.61
C LEU A 41 19.29 -20.16 11.95
N PHE A 42 18.23 -19.94 12.74
CA PHE A 42 16.86 -19.77 12.26
C PHE A 42 16.41 -18.29 12.21
N ASP A 43 17.28 -17.33 12.53
CA ASP A 43 17.05 -15.87 12.39
C ASP A 43 16.90 -15.37 10.93
N GLY A 44 16.73 -16.26 9.95
CA GLY A 44 16.63 -15.93 8.51
C GLY A 44 17.93 -15.42 7.86
N ARG A 45 19.07 -15.49 8.57
CA ARG A 45 20.40 -15.07 8.06
C ARG A 45 21.15 -16.25 7.45
N CYS A 46 21.89 -16.02 6.37
CA CYS A 46 22.72 -17.03 5.73
C CYS A 46 23.93 -17.38 6.62
N ALA A 47 23.99 -18.61 7.12
CA ALA A 47 25.04 -19.12 7.98
C ALA A 47 25.94 -20.12 7.24
N VAL A 48 27.26 -20.02 7.40
CA VAL A 48 28.21 -21.00 6.84
C VAL A 48 28.45 -22.09 7.90
N LEU A 49 28.02 -23.31 7.62
CA LEU A 49 28.14 -24.45 8.55
C LEU A 49 29.52 -25.12 8.49
N LYS A 50 30.15 -25.17 7.30
CA LYS A 50 31.49 -25.70 7.10
C LYS A 50 32.13 -25.09 5.85
N SER A 51 33.45 -24.93 5.83
CA SER A 51 34.23 -24.39 4.71
C SER A 51 35.54 -25.14 4.54
N GLY A 52 36.21 -24.92 3.40
CA GLY A 52 37.51 -25.53 3.10
C GLY A 52 37.45 -27.00 2.67
N LEU A 53 36.27 -27.51 2.30
CA LEU A 53 36.07 -28.90 1.88
C LEU A 53 36.50 -29.09 0.41
N ASP A 54 36.99 -30.27 0.05
CA ASP A 54 37.02 -30.75 -1.33
C ASP A 54 35.60 -31.11 -1.81
N GLU A 55 35.40 -31.40 -3.11
CA GLU A 55 34.04 -31.71 -3.60
C GLU A 55 33.46 -32.98 -2.95
N ALA A 56 34.29 -34.01 -2.76
CA ALA A 56 33.86 -35.25 -2.13
C ALA A 56 33.55 -35.09 -0.63
N GLY A 57 34.32 -34.26 0.09
CA GLY A 57 34.02 -33.86 1.46
C GLY A 57 32.78 -32.98 1.58
N ALA A 58 32.54 -32.07 0.63
CA ALA A 58 31.36 -31.22 0.60
C ALA A 58 30.08 -32.04 0.38
N ARG A 59 30.07 -32.97 -0.57
CA ARG A 59 28.94 -33.89 -0.79
C ARG A 59 28.69 -34.80 0.42
N ARG A 60 29.75 -35.30 1.08
CA ARG A 60 29.63 -36.08 2.34
C ARG A 60 29.02 -35.26 3.48
N TYR A 61 29.46 -34.02 3.67
CA TYR A 61 28.91 -33.13 4.70
C TYR A 61 27.46 -32.71 4.39
N GLN A 62 27.12 -32.44 3.11
CA GLN A 62 25.74 -32.17 2.70
C GLN A 62 24.84 -33.37 3.01
N ALA A 63 25.22 -34.58 2.60
CA ALA A 63 24.47 -35.81 2.88
C ALA A 63 24.33 -36.11 4.39
N ALA A 64 25.27 -35.66 5.22
CA ALA A 64 25.16 -35.75 6.68
C ALA A 64 24.16 -34.71 7.24
N LEU A 65 24.20 -33.47 6.75
CA LEU A 65 23.31 -32.39 7.18
C LEU A 65 21.88 -32.58 6.67
N ASP A 66 21.67 -33.11 5.46
CA ASP A 66 20.35 -33.42 4.91
C ASP A 66 19.55 -34.37 5.83
N ARG A 67 20.22 -35.31 6.49
CA ARG A 67 19.62 -36.24 7.48
C ARG A 67 19.10 -35.53 8.74
N THR A 68 19.47 -34.28 8.99
CA THR A 68 18.93 -33.50 10.12
C THR A 68 17.58 -32.87 9.83
N GLY A 69 17.18 -32.81 8.56
CA GLY A 69 16.02 -32.03 8.09
C GLY A 69 16.34 -30.59 7.70
N ALA A 70 17.60 -30.15 7.80
CA ALA A 70 18.04 -28.83 7.37
C ALA A 70 18.24 -28.76 5.84
N GLU A 71 17.70 -27.72 5.19
CA GLU A 71 17.95 -27.46 3.76
C GLU A 71 19.28 -26.69 3.58
N VAL A 72 20.29 -27.35 3.01
CA VAL A 72 21.66 -26.81 2.89
C VAL A 72 22.18 -26.83 1.45
N ALA A 73 22.94 -25.80 1.08
CA ALA A 73 23.52 -25.65 -0.25
C ALA A 73 25.06 -25.67 -0.22
N ILE A 74 25.67 -26.27 -1.24
CA ILE A 74 27.13 -26.23 -1.47
C ILE A 74 27.47 -25.02 -2.35
N GLU A 75 28.44 -24.22 -1.93
CA GLU A 75 28.97 -23.06 -2.68
C GLU A 75 30.49 -23.21 -2.87
N THR A 76 31.03 -22.81 -4.01
CA THR A 76 32.48 -22.81 -4.28
C THR A 76 33.20 -21.68 -3.55
N MET A 77 34.40 -21.96 -3.06
CA MET A 77 35.31 -20.97 -2.48
C MET A 77 36.30 -20.48 -3.54
N PRO A 78 36.53 -19.16 -3.69
CA PRO A 78 37.53 -18.65 -4.60
C PRO A 78 38.94 -18.98 -4.08
N VAL A 79 39.83 -19.42 -4.97
CA VAL A 79 41.21 -19.72 -4.59
C VAL A 79 42.14 -18.57 -4.99
N ALA A 80 43.01 -18.16 -4.06
CA ALA A 80 44.03 -17.15 -4.32
C ALA A 80 45.21 -17.74 -5.10
N ALA A 81 45.66 -17.03 -6.14
CA ALA A 81 46.88 -17.35 -6.90
C ALA A 81 47.92 -16.22 -6.75
N PRO A 82 49.23 -16.54 -6.61
CA PRO A 82 50.31 -15.55 -6.54
C PRO A 82 50.66 -14.98 -7.92
N ALA A 83 51.54 -13.97 -7.95
CA ALA A 83 51.54 -12.91 -8.97
C ALA A 83 52.72 -12.88 -9.96
N VAL A 84 52.54 -12.08 -11.04
CA VAL A 84 53.55 -11.62 -12.05
C VAL A 84 53.98 -12.75 -13.03
N ALA A 85 54.06 -12.61 -14.37
CA ALA A 85 54.02 -11.52 -15.36
C ALA A 85 53.56 -12.11 -16.75
N VAL A 86 53.20 -11.38 -17.83
CA VAL A 86 52.89 -9.95 -18.08
C VAL A 86 52.07 -9.82 -19.39
N ALA A 87 51.05 -8.93 -19.40
CA ALA A 87 50.40 -8.24 -20.54
C ALA A 87 49.84 -9.06 -21.75
N LYS A 88 48.63 -8.75 -22.26
CA LYS A 88 48.37 -7.43 -22.88
C LYS A 88 46.93 -6.89 -22.82
N ASN A 89 46.89 -5.57 -22.58
CA ASN A 89 46.00 -4.56 -23.20
C ASN A 89 44.61 -4.24 -22.63
N PHE A 90 44.15 -4.80 -21.50
CA PHE A 90 42.99 -4.22 -20.82
C PHE A 90 43.28 -3.87 -19.35
N ARG A 91 42.93 -2.65 -18.94
CA ARG A 91 42.97 -2.22 -17.54
C ARG A 91 41.56 -1.86 -17.09
N CYS A 92 41.17 -2.33 -15.92
CA CYS A 92 39.87 -2.00 -15.35
C CYS A 92 39.72 -0.47 -15.14
N PRO A 93 38.70 0.19 -15.72
CA PRO A 93 38.57 1.65 -15.63
C PRO A 93 38.19 2.17 -14.22
N LYS A 94 37.81 1.30 -13.27
CA LYS A 94 37.54 1.69 -11.87
C LYS A 94 38.75 1.52 -10.93
N CYS A 95 39.64 0.55 -11.18
CA CYS A 95 40.75 0.24 -10.25
C CYS A 95 42.12 0.01 -10.91
N GLY A 96 42.25 0.23 -12.22
CA GLY A 96 43.53 0.17 -12.94
C GLY A 96 44.16 -1.23 -13.11
N PHE A 97 43.56 -2.28 -12.52
CA PHE A 97 44.11 -3.63 -12.55
C PHE A 97 44.27 -4.17 -13.99
N PRO A 98 45.47 -4.63 -14.39
CA PRO A 98 45.72 -5.18 -15.72
C PRO A 98 45.23 -6.61 -15.83
N GLN A 99 44.41 -6.88 -16.84
CA GLN A 99 43.79 -8.18 -17.12
C GLN A 99 43.44 -8.28 -18.62
N GLU A 100 42.83 -9.38 -19.04
CA GLU A 100 42.14 -9.43 -20.34
C GLU A 100 40.70 -8.87 -20.23
N ARG A 101 40.13 -8.45 -21.36
CA ARG A 101 38.81 -7.79 -21.43
C ARG A 101 37.65 -8.80 -21.32
N GLY A 102 37.43 -9.31 -20.10
CA GLY A 102 36.29 -10.16 -19.75
C GLY A 102 34.98 -9.41 -19.51
N LEU A 103 34.01 -10.05 -18.86
CA LEU A 103 32.72 -9.41 -18.50
C LEU A 103 32.82 -8.47 -17.28
N SER A 104 33.75 -8.75 -16.35
CA SER A 104 33.92 -7.96 -15.12
C SER A 104 35.36 -7.96 -14.62
N CYS A 105 35.69 -6.99 -13.76
CA CYS A 105 37.01 -6.91 -13.16
C CYS A 105 37.20 -8.00 -12.11
N VAL A 106 38.19 -8.86 -12.33
CA VAL A 106 38.50 -10.01 -11.46
C VAL A 106 38.90 -9.60 -10.04
N GLN A 107 39.31 -8.35 -9.81
CA GLN A 107 39.71 -7.85 -8.50
C GLN A 107 38.66 -7.00 -7.78
N CYS A 108 37.93 -6.13 -8.48
CA CYS A 108 36.97 -5.20 -7.84
C CYS A 108 35.49 -5.46 -8.18
N GLY A 109 35.19 -6.50 -8.96
CA GLY A 109 33.82 -6.88 -9.34
C GLY A 109 33.12 -5.90 -10.30
N LEU A 110 33.83 -4.91 -10.86
CA LEU A 110 33.24 -3.99 -11.83
C LEU A 110 32.83 -4.73 -13.11
N VAL A 111 31.54 -4.92 -13.34
CA VAL A 111 31.01 -5.43 -14.62
C VAL A 111 31.22 -4.39 -15.72
N PHE A 112 32.10 -4.67 -16.68
CA PHE A 112 32.53 -3.69 -17.68
C PHE A 112 31.40 -3.29 -18.62
N SER A 113 30.55 -4.23 -19.05
CA SER A 113 29.36 -3.91 -19.87
C SER A 113 28.37 -2.99 -19.16
N LYS A 114 28.19 -3.12 -17.84
CA LYS A 114 27.36 -2.20 -17.04
C LYS A 114 28.02 -0.84 -16.79
N PHE A 115 29.36 -0.80 -16.72
CA PHE A 115 30.10 0.46 -16.62
C PHE A 115 30.09 1.22 -17.96
N GLU A 116 30.39 0.55 -19.06
CA GLU A 116 30.33 1.09 -20.41
C GLU A 116 28.89 1.51 -20.80
N GLN A 117 27.84 0.75 -20.42
CA GLN A 117 26.46 1.22 -20.54
C GLN A 117 26.16 2.46 -19.70
N ARG A 118 26.77 2.63 -18.52
CA ARG A 118 26.58 3.83 -17.69
C ARG A 118 27.30 5.05 -18.26
N SER A 119 28.51 4.87 -18.78
CA SER A 119 29.27 5.93 -19.47
C SER A 119 28.62 6.31 -20.79
N ARG A 120 28.25 5.34 -21.65
CA ARG A 120 27.52 5.61 -22.89
C ARG A 120 26.17 6.28 -22.62
N ARG A 121 25.39 5.85 -21.62
CA ARG A 121 24.12 6.50 -21.27
C ARG A 121 24.29 7.88 -20.60
N ALA A 122 25.52 8.31 -20.34
CA ALA A 122 25.86 9.68 -19.93
C ALA A 122 26.43 10.53 -21.09
N GLU A 123 26.77 9.93 -22.23
CA GLU A 123 27.34 10.57 -23.42
C GLU A 123 26.40 10.49 -24.66
N GLU A 124 25.49 9.51 -24.70
CA GLU A 124 24.50 9.33 -25.77
C GLU A 124 23.35 10.35 -25.62
N PRO A 125 23.03 11.13 -26.67
CA PRO A 125 21.81 11.93 -26.68
C PRO A 125 20.58 11.00 -26.61
N PRO A 126 19.47 11.43 -26.01
CA PRO A 126 18.37 10.52 -25.63
C PRO A 126 17.67 9.92 -26.86
N VAL A 127 17.97 8.66 -27.18
CA VAL A 127 17.29 7.89 -28.23
C VAL A 127 16.00 7.26 -27.68
N LYS A 128 14.90 7.46 -28.41
CA LYS A 128 13.55 7.04 -28.02
C LYS A 128 13.41 5.50 -28.06
N PRO A 129 12.73 4.88 -27.07
CA PRO A 129 12.46 3.44 -27.10
C PRO A 129 11.48 3.07 -28.21
N GLY A 130 11.71 1.95 -28.88
CA GLY A 130 10.76 1.36 -29.82
C GLY A 130 9.49 0.90 -29.10
N LYS A 131 8.34 1.17 -29.71
CA LYS A 131 7.01 0.74 -29.25
C LYS A 131 6.95 -0.80 -29.10
N PRO A 132 6.42 -1.36 -27.99
CA PRO A 132 5.70 -2.64 -28.06
C PRO A 132 4.60 -2.54 -29.12
N PRO A 133 4.05 -3.63 -29.68
CA PRO A 133 2.85 -3.52 -30.49
C PRO A 133 1.79 -2.79 -29.67
N GLU A 134 1.48 -1.56 -30.06
CA GLU A 134 0.36 -0.85 -29.50
C GLU A 134 -0.87 -1.63 -29.94
N ALA A 135 -1.65 -2.09 -28.96
CA ALA A 135 -3.07 -1.90 -29.11
C ALA A 135 -3.24 -0.39 -29.25
N GLU A 136 -3.26 0.10 -30.49
CA GLU A 136 -3.64 1.46 -30.81
C GLU A 136 -5.07 1.60 -30.29
N ALA A 137 -5.19 2.17 -29.08
CA ALA A 137 -6.43 2.80 -28.67
C ALA A 137 -6.77 3.73 -29.83
N PRO A 138 -7.91 3.50 -30.51
CA PRO A 138 -8.13 3.89 -31.91
C PRO A 138 -7.67 5.33 -32.13
N GLU A 139 -7.09 5.68 -33.28
CA GLU A 139 -6.41 6.98 -33.41
C GLU A 139 -7.32 8.18 -33.08
N ASP A 140 -8.64 8.02 -33.23
CA ASP A 140 -9.72 8.95 -32.82
C ASP A 140 -9.98 9.05 -31.29
N ALA A 141 -9.33 8.24 -30.46
CA ALA A 141 -9.44 8.24 -29.00
C ALA A 141 -8.72 9.47 -28.41
N GLY A 142 -9.47 10.57 -28.33
CA GLY A 142 -8.99 11.88 -27.92
C GLY A 142 -8.22 11.93 -26.59
N HIS A 143 -7.51 13.05 -26.36
CA HIS A 143 -6.55 13.22 -25.25
C HIS A 143 -7.06 12.77 -23.88
N PHE A 144 -8.35 12.99 -23.59
CA PHE A 144 -8.97 12.65 -22.30
C PHE A 144 -9.29 11.15 -22.14
N SER A 145 -9.48 10.40 -23.23
CA SER A 145 -9.55 8.93 -23.19
C SER A 145 -8.20 8.34 -22.80
N ARG A 146 -7.10 8.94 -23.29
CA ARG A 146 -5.74 8.55 -22.92
C ARG A 146 -5.36 9.00 -21.49
N HIS A 147 -5.97 10.08 -20.99
CA HIS A 147 -5.73 10.64 -19.66
C HIS A 147 -7.03 10.88 -18.84
N PRO A 148 -7.73 9.82 -18.38
CA PRO A 148 -8.97 9.95 -17.60
C PRO A 148 -8.78 10.63 -16.24
N GLU A 149 -7.56 10.68 -15.71
CA GLU A 149 -7.15 11.49 -14.54
C GLU A 149 -7.14 13.00 -14.83
N ARG A 150 -6.74 13.43 -16.04
CA ARG A 150 -6.78 14.84 -16.45
C ARG A 150 -8.20 15.30 -16.74
N ALA A 151 -9.03 14.42 -17.30
CA ALA A 151 -10.47 14.68 -17.47
C ALA A 151 -11.16 14.99 -16.12
N PHE A 152 -10.73 14.32 -15.06
CA PHE A 152 -11.26 14.51 -13.71
C PHE A 152 -10.86 15.87 -13.10
N LEU A 153 -9.61 16.29 -13.29
CA LEU A 153 -9.13 17.64 -12.94
C LEU A 153 -9.89 18.73 -13.72
N LEU A 154 -10.11 18.54 -15.02
CA LEU A 154 -10.84 19.49 -15.86
C LEU A 154 -12.32 19.60 -15.43
N LYS A 155 -12.98 18.47 -15.12
CA LYS A 155 -14.34 18.45 -14.56
C LYS A 155 -14.43 19.19 -13.23
N ALA A 156 -13.43 19.02 -12.35
CA ALA A 156 -13.37 19.76 -11.09
C ALA A 156 -13.25 21.28 -11.34
N PHE A 157 -12.34 21.70 -12.22
CA PHE A 157 -12.15 23.11 -12.56
C PHE A 157 -13.40 23.74 -13.20
N GLY A 158 -14.05 23.04 -14.14
CA GLY A 158 -15.32 23.49 -14.73
C GLY A 158 -16.44 23.63 -13.69
N MET A 159 -16.53 22.70 -12.73
CA MET A 159 -17.48 22.79 -11.62
C MET A 159 -17.18 23.98 -10.69
N ILE A 160 -15.90 24.24 -10.37
CA ILE A 160 -15.50 25.42 -9.60
C ILE A 160 -15.93 26.70 -10.31
N LEU A 161 -15.66 26.83 -11.62
CA LEU A 161 -16.08 28.00 -12.41
C LEU A 161 -17.61 28.16 -12.43
N ALA A 162 -18.36 27.07 -12.60
CA ALA A 162 -19.83 27.10 -12.57
C ALA A 162 -20.37 27.55 -11.21
N ILE A 163 -19.81 27.07 -10.10
CA ILE A 163 -20.17 27.50 -8.74
C ILE A 163 -19.86 28.98 -8.52
N LEU A 164 -18.67 29.44 -8.94
CA LEU A 164 -18.25 30.84 -8.80
C LEU A 164 -19.11 31.78 -9.65
N PHE A 165 -19.48 31.38 -10.87
CA PHE A 165 -20.40 32.11 -11.74
C PHE A 165 -21.80 32.18 -11.12
N LEU A 166 -22.39 31.03 -10.74
CA LEU A 166 -23.73 30.97 -10.15
C LEU A 166 -23.84 31.79 -8.85
N ARG A 167 -22.77 31.83 -8.04
CA ARG A 167 -22.71 32.66 -6.83
C ARG A 167 -22.97 34.14 -7.11
N GLN A 168 -22.58 34.67 -8.27
CA GLN A 168 -22.81 36.07 -8.65
C GLN A 168 -24.29 36.40 -8.86
N PHE A 169 -25.12 35.40 -9.21
CA PHE A 169 -26.58 35.55 -9.42
C PHE A 169 -27.41 35.22 -8.18
N LEU A 170 -26.79 34.65 -7.14
CA LEU A 170 -27.48 34.20 -5.92
C LEU A 170 -27.54 35.25 -4.79
N SER A 171 -26.95 36.43 -4.95
CA SER A 171 -26.91 37.43 -3.87
C SER A 171 -28.25 38.15 -3.63
N GLY A 172 -28.63 38.32 -2.36
CA GLY A 172 -29.72 39.20 -1.94
C GLY A 172 -31.09 38.52 -1.85
N GLY A 173 -31.96 38.76 -2.83
CA GLY A 173 -33.38 38.39 -2.75
C GLY A 173 -33.70 36.91 -2.99
N LEU A 174 -33.02 36.25 -3.94
CA LEU A 174 -33.36 34.89 -4.35
C LEU A 174 -33.15 33.85 -3.22
N LEU A 175 -32.10 34.05 -2.41
CA LEU A 175 -31.82 33.22 -1.23
C LEU A 175 -32.91 33.34 -0.15
N ILE A 176 -33.52 34.52 0.00
CA ILE A 176 -34.61 34.76 0.96
C ILE A 176 -35.90 34.09 0.47
N ILE A 177 -36.19 34.13 -0.83
CA ILE A 177 -37.33 33.41 -1.39
C ILE A 177 -37.14 31.89 -1.24
N ALA A 178 -35.93 31.38 -1.51
CA ALA A 178 -35.58 29.99 -1.27
C ALA A 178 -35.72 29.59 0.22
N PHE A 179 -35.37 30.49 1.16
CA PHE A 179 -35.49 30.26 2.61
C PHE A 179 -36.90 29.89 3.07
N PHE A 180 -37.90 30.62 2.60
CA PHE A 180 -39.28 30.41 3.05
C PHE A 180 -40.02 29.37 2.22
N LEU A 181 -39.77 29.31 0.91
CA LEU A 181 -40.48 28.38 0.02
C LEU A 181 -39.96 26.93 0.17
N PHE A 182 -38.66 26.75 0.43
CA PHE A 182 -38.05 25.43 0.36
C PHE A 182 -38.51 24.46 1.47
N PRO A 183 -38.56 24.83 2.77
CA PRO A 183 -39.03 23.91 3.82
C PRO A 183 -40.46 23.42 3.58
N VAL A 184 -41.32 24.27 3.02
CA VAL A 184 -42.70 23.91 2.65
C VAL A 184 -42.68 22.88 1.51
N LEU A 185 -41.96 23.14 0.43
CA LEU A 185 -41.83 22.20 -0.70
C LEU A 185 -41.18 20.87 -0.29
N PHE A 186 -40.22 20.89 0.63
CA PHE A 186 -39.59 19.66 1.15
C PHE A 186 -40.54 18.83 2.00
N LEU A 187 -41.31 19.44 2.91
CA LEU A 187 -42.33 18.71 3.68
C LEU A 187 -43.44 18.15 2.78
N VAL A 188 -43.80 18.88 1.71
CA VAL A 188 -44.70 18.37 0.66
C VAL A 188 -44.07 17.18 -0.07
N TYR A 189 -42.79 17.25 -0.45
CA TYR A 189 -42.07 16.14 -1.08
C TYR A 189 -42.00 14.90 -0.18
N ILE A 190 -41.63 15.06 1.10
CA ILE A 190 -41.57 13.94 2.06
C ILE A 190 -42.95 13.32 2.24
N ARG A 191 -44.02 14.12 2.32
CA ARG A 191 -45.41 13.61 2.38
C ARG A 191 -45.80 12.88 1.10
N LEU A 192 -45.47 13.42 -0.07
CA LEU A 192 -45.80 12.79 -1.36
C LEU A 192 -45.04 11.47 -1.54
N HIS A 193 -43.75 11.44 -1.19
CA HIS A 193 -42.90 10.26 -1.28
C HIS A 193 -43.32 9.17 -0.29
N ALA A 194 -43.68 9.53 0.94
CA ALA A 194 -44.28 8.62 1.91
C ALA A 194 -45.57 7.97 1.36
N VAL A 195 -46.45 8.76 0.75
CA VAL A 195 -47.68 8.25 0.12
C VAL A 195 -47.40 7.35 -1.08
N THR A 196 -46.43 7.68 -1.94
CA THR A 196 -46.12 6.85 -3.13
C THR A 196 -45.31 5.59 -2.80
N SER A 197 -44.58 5.57 -1.68
CA SER A 197 -43.78 4.43 -1.24
C SER A 197 -44.46 3.55 -0.18
N GLY A 198 -45.55 4.02 0.43
CA GLY A 198 -46.23 3.33 1.53
C GLY A 198 -45.46 3.39 2.87
N GLU A 199 -44.46 4.25 2.97
CA GLU A 199 -43.63 4.43 4.17
C GLU A 199 -44.21 5.51 5.09
N ASP A 200 -43.90 5.45 6.38
CA ASP A 200 -44.30 6.51 7.31
C ASP A 200 -43.54 7.82 7.02
N PRO A 201 -44.20 9.00 6.98
CA PRO A 201 -43.53 10.27 6.72
C PRO A 201 -42.37 10.61 7.66
N SER A 202 -42.38 10.15 8.92
CA SER A 202 -41.25 10.34 9.84
C SER A 202 -40.08 9.40 9.55
N ALA A 203 -40.34 8.20 9.01
CA ALA A 203 -39.29 7.29 8.55
C ALA A 203 -38.63 7.80 7.26
N VAL A 204 -39.42 8.25 6.28
CA VAL A 204 -38.92 8.93 5.07
C VAL A 204 -38.15 10.20 5.46
N LEU A 205 -38.67 10.99 6.41
CA LEU A 205 -37.96 12.16 6.94
C LEU A 205 -36.64 11.77 7.61
N ALA A 206 -36.58 10.69 8.42
CA ALA A 206 -35.37 10.25 9.09
C ALA A 206 -34.28 9.78 8.11
N GLN A 207 -34.65 9.07 7.03
CA GLN A 207 -33.73 8.77 5.92
C GLN A 207 -33.13 10.07 5.32
N HIS A 208 -33.94 11.13 5.27
CA HIS A 208 -33.59 12.45 4.74
C HIS A 208 -33.06 13.46 5.77
N ILE A 209 -32.94 13.09 7.06
CA ILE A 209 -32.26 13.87 8.12
C ILE A 209 -31.08 13.03 8.63
N THR A 210 -30.11 12.80 7.75
CA THR A 210 -28.84 12.16 8.11
C THR A 210 -27.78 13.22 8.43
N PHE A 211 -27.61 13.51 9.73
CA PHE A 211 -26.57 14.42 10.25
C PHE A 211 -25.16 13.79 10.29
N MET A 212 -24.92 12.75 9.50
CA MET A 212 -23.66 12.00 9.47
C MET A 212 -22.95 12.29 8.14
N PRO A 213 -21.77 12.95 8.14
CA PRO A 213 -20.98 13.10 6.93
C PRO A 213 -20.36 11.75 6.56
N VAL A 214 -21.04 11.04 5.67
CA VAL A 214 -20.61 9.77 5.12
C VAL A 214 -19.44 10.03 4.17
N MET A 215 -18.22 10.12 4.71
CA MET A 215 -17.00 10.50 3.98
C MET A 215 -16.63 9.58 2.80
N TYR A 216 -17.29 8.43 2.65
CA TYR A 216 -17.10 7.49 1.55
C TYR A 216 -18.42 7.32 0.80
N ALA A 217 -18.45 7.62 -0.49
CA ALA A 217 -19.64 7.35 -1.29
C ALA A 217 -20.04 5.86 -1.23
N GLU A 218 -21.34 5.56 -1.22
CA GLU A 218 -21.84 4.17 -1.32
C GLU A 218 -21.24 3.51 -2.56
N GLY A 219 -20.61 2.33 -2.37
CA GLY A 219 -19.84 1.60 -3.37
C GLY A 219 -18.33 1.87 -3.37
N GLU A 220 -17.80 2.78 -2.53
CA GLU A 220 -16.34 2.94 -2.42
C GLU A 220 -15.69 1.89 -1.51
N ARG A 221 -14.62 1.28 -2.02
CA ARG A 221 -13.80 0.29 -1.31
C ARG A 221 -13.17 0.93 -0.06
N ARG A 222 -13.49 0.39 1.11
CA ARG A 222 -12.98 0.88 2.39
C ARG A 222 -11.63 0.23 2.68
N ARG A 223 -10.57 1.03 2.79
CA ARG A 223 -9.32 0.56 3.41
C ARG A 223 -9.52 0.47 4.92
N GLU A 224 -9.36 -0.73 5.44
CA GLU A 224 -9.22 -0.98 6.87
C GLU A 224 -7.90 -0.37 7.35
N GLY A 225 -7.95 0.31 8.50
CA GLY A 225 -6.84 1.11 8.98
C GLY A 225 -7.23 1.91 10.21
N GLN A 226 -6.42 1.76 11.25
CA GLN A 226 -6.60 2.43 12.52
C GLN A 226 -6.22 3.92 12.39
N THR A 227 -7.15 4.83 12.68
CA THR A 227 -6.95 6.29 12.55
C THR A 227 -6.61 6.96 13.89
N TRP A 228 -5.73 6.34 14.67
CA TRP A 228 -5.55 6.69 16.09
C TRP A 228 -4.77 8.00 16.25
N VAL A 229 -3.94 8.38 15.27
CA VAL A 229 -3.26 9.68 15.30
C VAL A 229 -4.25 10.80 15.03
N THR A 230 -5.20 10.66 14.09
CA THR A 230 -6.21 11.71 13.87
C THR A 230 -7.03 11.94 15.14
N TYR A 231 -7.52 10.88 15.78
CA TYR A 231 -8.29 11.01 17.03
C TYR A 231 -7.42 11.49 18.20
N GLY A 232 -6.17 11.03 18.31
CA GLY A 232 -5.22 11.47 19.34
C GLY A 232 -4.85 12.95 19.20
N LEU A 233 -4.65 13.45 17.98
CA LEU A 233 -4.46 14.87 17.70
C LEU A 233 -5.71 15.68 18.07
N ILE A 234 -6.91 15.22 17.72
CA ILE A 234 -8.16 15.90 18.10
C ILE A 234 -8.29 15.99 19.63
N LEU A 235 -8.10 14.86 20.33
CA LEU A 235 -8.13 14.82 21.79
C LEU A 235 -7.08 15.75 22.41
N LEU A 236 -5.84 15.74 21.90
CA LEU A 236 -4.77 16.61 22.37
C LEU A 236 -5.11 18.10 22.19
N ASN A 237 -5.66 18.50 21.05
CA ASN A 237 -6.11 19.87 20.80
C ASN A 237 -7.23 20.30 21.77
N VAL A 238 -8.21 19.43 22.00
CA VAL A 238 -9.32 19.66 22.96
C VAL A 238 -8.79 19.77 24.40
N LEU A 239 -7.83 18.92 24.79
CA LEU A 239 -7.20 18.96 26.12
C LEU A 239 -6.30 20.19 26.32
N VAL A 240 -5.54 20.61 25.30
CA VAL A 240 -4.76 21.86 25.35
C VAL A 240 -5.68 23.06 25.48
N PHE A 241 -6.75 23.14 24.69
CA PHE A 241 -7.68 24.25 24.74
C PHE A 241 -8.42 24.35 26.09
N TYR A 242 -9.13 23.31 26.53
CA TYR A 242 -9.91 23.38 27.77
C TYR A 242 -9.08 23.18 29.05
N GLY A 243 -7.92 22.52 28.97
CA GLY A 243 -7.07 22.24 30.13
C GLY A 243 -5.97 23.27 30.37
N PHE A 244 -5.34 23.79 29.32
CA PHE A 244 -4.20 24.71 29.41
C PHE A 244 -4.64 26.17 29.17
N GLU A 245 -5.31 26.48 28.06
CA GLU A 245 -5.66 27.87 27.68
C GLU A 245 -6.55 28.56 28.74
N LEU A 246 -7.54 27.85 29.29
CA LEU A 246 -8.44 28.38 30.34
C LEU A 246 -7.77 28.64 31.71
N ARG A 247 -6.52 28.19 31.92
CA ARG A 247 -5.83 28.24 33.23
C ARG A 247 -4.50 28.99 33.20
N VAL A 248 -4.06 29.46 32.03
CA VAL A 248 -2.74 30.02 31.80
C VAL A 248 -2.85 31.48 31.39
N SER A 249 -1.95 32.33 31.90
CA SER A 249 -1.93 33.74 31.53
C SER A 249 -1.66 33.93 30.03
N SER A 250 -2.38 34.88 29.43
CA SER A 250 -2.20 35.31 28.04
C SER A 250 -0.75 35.64 27.71
N ASP A 251 -0.03 36.28 28.63
CA ASP A 251 1.39 36.60 28.46
C ASP A 251 2.28 35.36 28.35
N LEU A 252 2.00 34.27 29.07
CA LEU A 252 2.79 33.04 28.93
C LEU A 252 2.61 32.43 27.53
N LEU A 253 1.37 32.39 27.05
CA LEU A 253 1.01 31.91 25.70
C LEU A 253 1.70 32.74 24.62
N VAL A 254 1.55 34.07 24.69
CA VAL A 254 2.07 35.03 23.71
C VAL A 254 3.60 35.08 23.68
N ASN A 255 4.24 34.98 24.84
CA ASN A 255 5.69 35.12 24.96
C ASN A 255 6.44 33.80 24.81
N ASN A 256 5.77 32.64 24.75
CA ASN A 256 6.47 31.34 24.65
C ASN A 256 5.90 30.34 23.64
N LEU A 257 4.59 30.34 23.37
CA LEU A 257 3.93 29.21 22.72
C LEU A 257 3.29 29.54 21.35
N LEU A 258 3.04 30.83 21.06
CA LEU A 258 2.72 31.31 19.71
C LEU A 258 3.90 31.13 18.75
N PHE A 259 3.61 30.80 17.50
CA PHE A 259 4.61 30.71 16.45
C PHE A 259 5.34 32.05 16.30
N LEU A 260 6.67 32.02 16.39
CA LEU A 260 7.53 33.20 16.58
C LEU A 260 7.07 34.03 17.79
N PRO A 261 7.44 33.66 19.04
CA PRO A 261 6.99 34.37 20.24
C PRO A 261 7.43 35.84 20.25
N ARG A 262 6.70 36.72 20.96
CA ARG A 262 7.03 38.16 21.03
C ARG A 262 8.42 38.46 21.60
N HIS A 263 8.89 37.63 22.53
CA HIS A 263 10.23 37.70 23.11
C HIS A 263 11.01 36.41 22.78
N PRO A 264 11.53 36.28 21.54
CA PRO A 264 12.16 35.05 21.08
C PRO A 264 13.48 34.78 21.81
N ASN A 265 13.70 33.53 22.21
CA ASN A 265 14.91 33.03 22.85
C ASN A 265 15.19 31.58 22.37
N LEU A 266 16.34 31.04 22.78
CA LEU A 266 16.83 29.72 22.32
C LEU A 266 15.92 28.55 22.69
N TRP A 267 15.05 28.69 23.70
CA TRP A 267 14.15 27.63 24.16
C TRP A 267 12.73 27.76 23.60
N ASN A 268 12.16 28.98 23.61
CA ASN A 268 10.79 29.18 23.15
C ASN A 268 10.64 29.13 21.63
N VAL A 269 11.66 29.51 20.84
CA VAL A 269 11.57 29.46 19.37
C VAL A 269 11.40 28.02 18.88
N PRO A 270 12.25 27.03 19.22
CA PRO A 270 12.04 25.64 18.81
C PRO A 270 10.73 25.04 19.32
N LEU A 271 10.33 25.34 20.55
CA LEU A 271 9.08 24.88 21.13
C LEU A 271 7.86 25.42 20.36
N SER A 272 7.88 26.72 20.03
CA SER A 272 6.79 27.42 19.35
C SER A 272 6.44 26.87 17.96
N LEU A 273 7.42 26.27 17.27
CA LEU A 273 7.20 25.63 15.96
C LEU A 273 6.14 24.53 16.05
N PHE A 274 6.08 23.83 17.18
CA PHE A 274 5.17 22.71 17.40
C PHE A 274 4.01 23.08 18.32
N SER A 275 4.22 23.84 19.41
CA SER A 275 3.15 24.19 20.34
C SER A 275 2.05 25.04 19.70
N SER A 276 2.42 25.93 18.77
CA SER A 276 1.47 26.81 18.06
C SER A 276 0.40 26.05 17.28
N LEU A 277 0.68 24.81 16.87
CA LEU A 277 -0.25 23.94 16.14
C LEU A 277 -1.41 23.43 17.00
N PHE A 278 -1.31 23.58 18.33
CA PHE A 278 -2.32 23.10 19.29
C PHE A 278 -3.10 24.22 19.99
N LEU A 279 -2.67 25.48 19.82
CA LEU A 279 -3.33 26.67 20.37
C LEU A 279 -4.48 27.14 19.47
N HIS A 280 -5.58 27.63 20.04
CA HIS A 280 -6.73 28.13 19.29
C HIS A 280 -7.15 29.53 19.78
N ALA A 281 -8.01 30.21 19.02
CA ALA A 281 -8.45 31.58 19.35
C ALA A 281 -9.86 31.62 19.99
N GLY A 282 -10.41 30.46 20.34
CA GLY A 282 -11.78 30.30 20.82
C GLY A 282 -12.47 29.05 20.27
N ASN A 283 -13.63 28.71 20.85
CA ASN A 283 -14.39 27.49 20.57
C ASN A 283 -14.66 27.26 19.06
N GLY A 284 -15.07 28.30 18.33
CA GLY A 284 -15.35 28.18 16.89
C GLY A 284 -14.12 27.83 16.06
N HIS A 285 -12.95 28.37 16.42
CA HIS A 285 -11.68 28.06 15.76
C HIS A 285 -11.24 26.62 16.07
N LEU A 286 -11.37 26.17 17.33
CA LEU A 286 -11.10 24.78 17.71
C LEU A 286 -12.00 23.81 16.95
N TRP A 287 -13.32 23.91 17.11
CA TRP A 287 -14.25 22.91 16.56
C TRP A 287 -14.30 22.91 15.03
N GLY A 288 -14.09 24.08 14.39
CA GLY A 288 -13.86 24.15 12.94
C GLY A 288 -12.63 23.35 12.52
N ASN A 289 -11.48 23.59 13.16
CA ASN A 289 -10.25 22.83 12.88
C ASN A 289 -10.43 21.32 13.15
N MET A 290 -11.08 20.94 14.24
CA MET A 290 -11.28 19.52 14.58
C MET A 290 -12.21 18.80 13.60
N LEU A 291 -13.24 19.49 13.08
CA LEU A 291 -14.13 18.95 12.05
C LEU A 291 -13.36 18.68 10.74
N PHE A 292 -12.56 19.63 10.26
CA PHE A 292 -11.73 19.44 9.07
C PHE A 292 -10.61 18.40 9.28
N LEU A 293 -9.96 18.39 10.45
CA LEU A 293 -8.95 17.38 10.79
C LEU A 293 -9.55 15.98 10.83
N TRP A 294 -10.75 15.80 11.40
CA TRP A 294 -11.44 14.52 11.39
C TRP A 294 -11.82 14.08 9.97
N ALA A 295 -12.46 14.95 9.19
CA ALA A 295 -12.93 14.64 7.85
C ALA A 295 -11.76 14.30 6.89
N VAL A 296 -10.73 15.15 6.83
CA VAL A 296 -9.62 14.99 5.88
C VAL A 296 -8.55 14.05 6.44
N GLY A 297 -8.22 14.16 7.73
CA GLY A 297 -7.18 13.38 8.40
C GLY A 297 -7.47 11.89 8.44
N THR A 298 -8.68 11.47 8.82
CA THR A 298 -9.03 10.03 8.87
C THR A 298 -8.95 9.33 7.51
N VAL A 299 -9.09 10.08 6.41
CA VAL A 299 -9.04 9.57 5.03
C VAL A 299 -7.60 9.51 4.50
N VAL A 300 -6.75 10.46 4.89
CA VAL A 300 -5.31 10.49 4.56
C VAL A 300 -4.53 9.50 5.42
N GLU A 301 -4.80 9.42 6.73
CA GLU A 301 -4.11 8.54 7.67
C GLU A 301 -4.19 7.06 7.23
N ARG A 302 -5.37 6.59 6.81
CA ARG A 302 -5.56 5.22 6.28
C ARG A 302 -4.78 4.92 4.99
N ARG A 303 -4.32 5.93 4.27
CA ARG A 303 -3.61 5.80 2.99
C ARG A 303 -2.11 5.91 3.10
N ILE A 304 -1.60 6.73 4.02
CA ILE A 304 -0.16 6.92 4.23
C ILE A 304 0.39 6.21 5.47
N GLY A 305 -0.50 5.79 6.39
CA GLY A 305 -0.19 5.15 7.66
C GLY A 305 0.04 6.16 8.80
N SER A 306 -0.40 5.82 10.00
CA SER A 306 -0.40 6.70 11.20
C SER A 306 0.94 7.39 11.48
N GLY A 307 2.05 6.65 11.41
CA GLY A 307 3.39 7.21 11.66
C GLY A 307 3.80 8.27 10.63
N ARG A 308 3.51 8.05 9.34
CA ARG A 308 3.76 9.06 8.29
C ARG A 308 2.80 10.23 8.41
N PHE A 309 1.55 9.97 8.78
CA PHE A 309 0.53 11.01 8.99
C PHE A 309 0.91 11.96 10.13
N LEU A 310 1.39 11.47 11.27
CA LEU A 310 1.89 12.33 12.36
C LEU A 310 3.06 13.21 11.90
N ALA A 311 4.05 12.61 11.22
CA ALA A 311 5.20 13.35 10.70
C ALA A 311 4.77 14.41 9.67
N PHE A 312 3.86 14.08 8.76
CA PHE A 312 3.33 15.01 7.76
C PHE A 312 2.57 16.15 8.45
N TYR A 313 1.66 15.87 9.37
CA TYR A 313 0.89 16.90 10.09
C TYR A 313 1.81 17.94 10.75
N LEU A 314 2.84 17.48 11.48
CA LEU A 314 3.79 18.37 12.16
C LEU A 314 4.66 19.17 11.16
N LEU A 315 5.26 18.51 10.18
CA LEU A 315 6.13 19.16 9.19
C LEU A 315 5.36 20.17 8.33
N LEU A 316 4.14 19.84 7.93
CA LEU A 316 3.29 20.72 7.12
C LEU A 316 2.79 21.92 7.93
N GLY A 317 2.51 21.76 9.22
CA GLY A 317 2.21 22.87 10.11
C GLY A 317 3.38 23.86 10.25
N VAL A 318 4.59 23.35 10.47
CA VAL A 318 5.80 24.20 10.53
C VAL A 318 6.05 24.90 9.19
N ALA A 319 5.95 24.18 8.06
CA ALA A 319 6.12 24.76 6.72
C ALA A 319 5.05 25.83 6.40
N ALA A 320 3.80 25.60 6.80
CA ALA A 320 2.70 26.55 6.64
C ALA A 320 2.97 27.87 7.37
N ASN A 321 3.38 27.78 8.64
CA ASN A 321 3.66 28.95 9.47
C ASN A 321 4.91 29.71 8.99
N LEU A 322 5.98 29.00 8.59
CA LEU A 322 7.17 29.61 7.99
C LEU A 322 6.84 30.35 6.69
N PHE A 323 6.04 29.75 5.81
CA PHE A 323 5.62 30.39 4.56
C PHE A 323 4.74 31.63 4.84
N GLY A 324 3.75 31.52 5.73
CA GLY A 324 2.89 32.64 6.10
C GLY A 324 3.68 33.82 6.69
N ALA A 325 4.64 33.54 7.57
CA ALA A 325 5.52 34.56 8.15
C ALA A 325 6.49 35.17 7.13
N ALA A 326 7.02 34.38 6.19
CA ALA A 326 7.84 34.90 5.10
C ALA A 326 7.04 35.88 4.21
N VAL A 327 5.80 35.54 3.84
CA VAL A 327 4.93 36.44 3.05
C VAL A 327 4.61 37.73 3.81
N HIS A 328 4.19 37.64 5.08
CA HIS A 328 3.92 38.84 5.88
C HIS A 328 5.18 39.71 6.04
N LYS A 329 6.35 39.10 6.23
CA LYS A 329 7.59 39.87 6.40
C LYS A 329 8.04 40.56 5.11
N LEU A 330 7.92 39.90 3.97
CA LEU A 330 8.35 40.41 2.66
C LEU A 330 7.39 41.44 2.08
N PHE A 331 6.08 41.23 2.21
CA PHE A 331 5.07 42.06 1.53
C PHE A 331 4.31 43.02 2.45
N MET A 332 4.28 42.79 3.76
CA MET A 332 3.60 43.65 4.74
C MET A 332 4.55 44.26 5.78
N GLY A 333 5.85 43.93 5.74
CA GLY A 333 6.88 44.39 6.69
C GLY A 333 6.77 43.82 8.13
N ALA A 334 5.63 43.21 8.46
CA ALA A 334 5.25 42.76 9.79
C ALA A 334 5.76 41.35 10.14
N THR A 335 5.97 41.09 11.43
CA THR A 335 6.20 39.74 11.96
C THR A 335 4.86 39.08 12.25
N LEU A 336 4.58 37.95 11.61
CA LEU A 336 3.37 37.17 11.87
C LEU A 336 3.52 36.31 13.12
N HIS A 337 2.74 36.62 14.16
CA HIS A 337 2.58 35.78 15.35
C HIS A 337 1.36 34.88 15.15
N ALA A 338 1.55 33.57 15.00
CA ALA A 338 0.49 32.65 14.57
C ALA A 338 0.14 31.57 15.61
N LEU A 339 -1.10 31.09 15.53
CA LEU A 339 -1.63 29.95 16.29
C LEU A 339 -2.68 29.22 15.45
N GLY A 340 -2.85 27.92 15.70
CA GLY A 340 -3.90 27.11 15.10
C GLY A 340 -3.37 25.87 14.38
N ALA A 341 -4.15 24.79 14.46
CA ALA A 341 -3.96 23.59 13.65
C ALA A 341 -4.18 23.83 12.14
N SER A 342 -4.79 24.95 11.74
CA SER A 342 -5.33 25.17 10.40
C SER A 342 -4.28 25.13 9.28
N GLY A 343 -3.03 25.55 9.54
CA GLY A 343 -1.92 25.42 8.59
C GLY A 343 -1.54 23.97 8.31
N ALA A 344 -1.45 23.14 9.36
CA ALA A 344 -1.22 21.70 9.24
C ALA A 344 -2.39 21.01 8.52
N ILE A 345 -3.63 21.37 8.85
CA ILE A 345 -4.85 20.84 8.22
C ILE A 345 -4.90 21.19 6.73
N ALA A 346 -4.57 22.44 6.35
CA ALA A 346 -4.47 22.85 4.95
C ALA A 346 -3.37 22.05 4.21
N GLY A 347 -2.26 21.73 4.88
CA GLY A 347 -1.27 20.80 4.35
C GLY A 347 -1.79 19.38 4.16
N VAL A 348 -2.55 18.84 5.12
CA VAL A 348 -3.21 17.53 4.99
C VAL A 348 -4.24 17.56 3.84
N MET A 349 -4.93 18.68 3.58
CA MET A 349 -5.76 18.88 2.39
C MET A 349 -4.93 18.87 1.09
N GLY A 350 -3.71 19.41 1.10
CA GLY A 350 -2.78 19.32 -0.03
C GLY A 350 -2.34 17.89 -0.31
N VAL A 351 -2.08 17.11 0.74
CA VAL A 351 -1.80 15.67 0.62
C VAL A 351 -3.03 14.92 0.11
N PHE A 352 -4.23 15.25 0.59
CA PHE A 352 -5.50 14.70 0.11
C PHE A 352 -5.68 14.96 -1.38
N ALA A 353 -5.45 16.19 -1.85
CA ALA A 353 -5.59 16.57 -3.26
C ALA A 353 -4.72 15.75 -4.22
N VAL A 354 -3.61 15.19 -3.74
CA VAL A 354 -2.74 14.29 -4.53
C VAL A 354 -3.09 12.83 -4.30
N ARG A 355 -3.13 12.36 -3.03
CA ARG A 355 -3.26 10.93 -2.68
C ARG A 355 -4.69 10.39 -2.78
N CYS A 356 -5.68 11.26 -2.70
CA CYS A 356 -7.10 10.94 -2.64
C CYS A 356 -7.90 11.66 -3.75
N TYR A 357 -7.23 12.15 -4.80
CA TYR A 357 -7.79 13.08 -5.77
C TYR A 357 -9.16 12.62 -6.34
N PHE A 358 -9.28 11.35 -6.67
CA PHE A 358 -10.46 10.73 -7.28
C PHE A 358 -11.62 10.49 -6.30
N LYS A 359 -11.42 10.73 -5.00
CA LYS A 359 -12.43 10.48 -3.96
C LYS A 359 -13.51 11.55 -3.93
N SER A 360 -14.75 11.10 -3.76
CA SER A 360 -15.89 11.99 -3.55
C SER A 360 -16.06 12.23 -2.05
N MET A 361 -16.16 13.48 -1.64
CA MET A 361 -16.61 13.80 -0.28
C MET A 361 -18.13 14.00 -0.32
N VAL A 362 -18.86 13.32 0.58
CA VAL A 362 -20.28 13.58 0.79
C VAL A 362 -20.42 14.53 1.98
N PHE A 363 -20.69 15.79 1.68
CA PHE A 363 -21.05 16.76 2.72
C PHE A 363 -22.56 16.74 2.93
N PRO A 364 -23.05 16.66 4.17
CA PRO A 364 -24.35 17.19 4.48
C PRO A 364 -24.22 18.72 4.27
N LEU A 365 -25.18 19.31 3.57
CA LEU A 365 -25.20 20.74 3.23
C LEU A 365 -25.04 21.75 4.41
N PRO A 366 -25.29 21.41 5.71
CA PRO A 366 -25.09 22.35 6.82
C PRO A 366 -23.71 22.99 7.00
N ILE A 367 -22.65 22.47 6.38
CA ILE A 367 -21.27 22.93 6.64
C ILE A 367 -20.87 24.15 5.76
N LEU A 368 -21.64 24.49 4.71
CA LEU A 368 -21.24 25.51 3.71
C LEU A 368 -21.72 26.96 3.99
N GLY A 369 -22.08 27.29 5.23
CA GLY A 369 -22.63 28.60 5.60
C GLY A 369 -24.15 28.71 5.41
N ILE A 370 -24.67 29.93 5.20
CA ILE A 370 -26.10 30.32 5.29
C ILE A 370 -27.11 29.29 4.74
N PHE A 371 -26.80 28.62 3.62
CA PHE A 371 -27.56 27.50 3.06
C PHE A 371 -28.00 26.43 4.09
N SER A 372 -27.23 26.22 5.16
CA SER A 372 -27.55 25.33 6.29
C SER A 372 -28.88 25.62 6.99
N LEU A 373 -29.31 26.88 7.02
CA LEU A 373 -30.57 27.28 7.69
C LEU A 373 -31.75 27.26 6.71
N ILE A 374 -31.47 27.21 5.40
CA ILE A 374 -32.40 27.41 4.29
C ILE A 374 -32.93 26.06 3.75
N LEU A 375 -32.08 25.04 3.76
CA LEU A 375 -32.25 23.81 2.99
C LEU A 375 -32.24 22.55 3.87
N PRO A 376 -33.39 22.10 4.40
CA PRO A 376 -33.59 20.71 4.79
C PRO A 376 -33.56 19.81 3.54
N VAL A 377 -32.37 19.54 3.00
CA VAL A 377 -32.18 18.43 2.05
C VAL A 377 -30.97 17.64 2.46
N SER A 378 -31.17 16.35 2.70
CA SER A 378 -30.17 15.31 2.47
C SER A 378 -29.89 15.12 0.97
N LEU A 379 -29.70 16.22 0.23
CA LEU A 379 -28.94 16.19 -0.99
C LEU A 379 -27.53 15.77 -0.57
N LYS A 380 -27.27 14.46 -0.63
CA LYS A 380 -25.94 13.85 -0.55
C LYS A 380 -25.16 14.34 -1.78
N VAL A 381 -24.76 15.62 -1.79
CA VAL A 381 -24.02 16.21 -2.91
C VAL A 381 -22.65 15.55 -2.90
N ARG A 382 -22.49 14.55 -3.76
CA ARG A 382 -21.20 13.87 -3.99
C ARG A 382 -20.33 14.83 -4.79
N LEU A 383 -19.63 15.72 -4.10
CA LEU A 383 -18.64 16.58 -4.71
C LEU A 383 -17.31 15.86 -4.77
N ASN A 384 -16.69 15.93 -5.93
CA ASN A 384 -15.29 15.64 -6.12
C ASN A 384 -14.46 16.45 -5.10
N SER A 385 -13.62 15.78 -4.32
CA SER A 385 -12.80 16.40 -3.27
C SER A 385 -12.00 17.61 -3.76
N LEU A 386 -11.51 17.57 -4.99
CA LEU A 386 -10.73 18.64 -5.61
C LEU A 386 -11.53 19.92 -5.82
N VAL A 387 -12.86 19.85 -5.99
CA VAL A 387 -13.72 21.03 -6.08
C VAL A 387 -13.69 21.81 -4.77
N ILE A 388 -13.76 21.09 -3.65
CA ILE A 388 -13.82 21.69 -2.30
C ILE A 388 -12.46 22.21 -1.87
N ILE A 389 -11.40 21.43 -2.11
CA ILE A 389 -10.02 21.87 -1.85
C ILE A 389 -9.65 23.06 -2.76
N GLY A 390 -10.10 23.06 -4.02
CA GLY A 390 -9.91 24.18 -4.95
C GLY A 390 -10.69 25.44 -4.54
N LEU A 391 -11.94 25.32 -4.11
CA LEU A 391 -12.70 26.46 -3.56
C LEU A 391 -12.06 27.02 -2.28
N PHE A 392 -11.55 26.15 -1.39
CA PHE A 392 -10.79 26.57 -0.22
C PHE A 392 -9.49 27.29 -0.62
N PHE A 393 -8.76 26.80 -1.64
CA PHE A 393 -7.58 27.48 -2.16
C PHE A 393 -7.90 28.88 -2.68
N LEU A 394 -8.90 28.99 -3.56
CA LEU A 394 -9.28 30.25 -4.20
C LEU A 394 -9.85 31.25 -3.19
N GLY A 395 -10.59 30.78 -2.18
CA GLY A 395 -11.05 31.61 -1.07
C GLY A 395 -9.89 32.20 -0.26
N ASN A 396 -8.88 31.38 0.06
CA ASN A 396 -7.68 31.88 0.74
C ASN A 396 -6.82 32.77 -0.16
N LEU A 397 -6.71 32.48 -1.45
CA LEU A 397 -5.97 33.32 -2.40
C LEU A 397 -6.63 34.70 -2.53
N SER A 398 -7.96 34.74 -2.67
CA SER A 398 -8.74 35.99 -2.72
C SER A 398 -8.61 36.80 -1.43
N GLY A 399 -8.76 36.17 -0.25
CA GLY A 399 -8.59 36.84 1.04
C GLY A 399 -7.15 37.30 1.29
N GLY A 400 -6.16 36.52 0.85
CA GLY A 400 -4.74 36.88 0.94
C GLY A 400 -4.37 38.08 0.07
N PHE A 401 -4.98 38.23 -1.11
CA PHE A 401 -4.84 39.43 -1.93
C PHE A 401 -5.54 40.66 -1.32
N SER A 402 -6.71 40.51 -0.70
CA SER A 402 -7.34 41.61 0.08
C SER A 402 -6.46 42.05 1.25
N GLN A 403 -5.89 41.12 2.03
CA GLN A 403 -4.93 41.45 3.09
C GLN A 403 -3.72 42.26 2.59
N LEU A 404 -3.22 41.98 1.38
CA LEU A 404 -2.14 42.74 0.76
C LEU A 404 -2.59 44.13 0.26
N ALA A 405 -3.83 44.25 -0.23
CA ALA A 405 -4.36 45.52 -0.74
C ALA A 405 -4.76 46.49 0.39
N ASP A 406 -5.39 45.95 1.44
CA ASP A 406 -5.96 46.72 2.55
C ASP A 406 -4.95 46.95 3.70
N GLY A 407 -3.76 46.33 3.62
CA GLY A 407 -2.71 46.44 4.65
C GLY A 407 -3.07 45.80 6.00
N ALA A 408 -4.12 44.99 6.06
CA ALA A 408 -4.68 44.45 7.29
C ALA A 408 -3.86 43.25 7.82
N VAL A 409 -3.16 43.45 8.94
CA VAL A 409 -2.29 42.44 9.60
C VAL A 409 -3.07 41.47 10.53
N GLY A 410 -4.39 41.64 10.67
CA GLY A 410 -5.25 40.81 11.50
C GLY A 410 -6.34 40.10 10.70
N GLY A 411 -6.55 38.80 10.95
CA GLY A 411 -7.62 38.03 10.32
C GLY A 411 -7.30 36.55 10.15
N VAL A 412 -7.98 35.90 9.20
CA VAL A 412 -7.73 34.50 8.84
C VAL A 412 -6.33 34.36 8.23
N GLY A 413 -5.59 33.32 8.62
CA GLY A 413 -4.23 33.04 8.14
C GLY A 413 -4.16 32.55 6.69
N HIS A 414 -4.65 33.32 5.73
CA HIS A 414 -4.78 32.93 4.32
C HIS A 414 -3.46 32.44 3.71
N TRP A 415 -2.37 33.18 3.94
CA TRP A 415 -1.04 32.80 3.47
C TRP A 415 -0.47 31.57 4.18
N ILE A 416 -0.83 31.33 5.46
CA ILE A 416 -0.50 30.07 6.16
C ILE A 416 -1.22 28.90 5.49
N HIS A 417 -2.52 29.02 5.20
CA HIS A 417 -3.28 27.95 4.54
C HIS A 417 -2.75 27.62 3.13
N ILE A 418 -2.41 28.65 2.35
CA ILE A 418 -1.78 28.50 1.03
C ILE A 418 -0.43 27.77 1.16
N GLY A 419 0.44 28.24 2.07
CA GLY A 419 1.76 27.66 2.30
C GLY A 419 1.69 26.20 2.74
N GLY A 420 0.80 25.90 3.69
CA GLY A 420 0.53 24.54 4.15
C GLY A 420 0.11 23.63 3.01
N MET A 421 -0.90 24.04 2.24
CA MET A 421 -1.41 23.21 1.15
C MET A 421 -0.41 23.00 0.01
N LEU A 422 0.37 24.02 -0.36
CA LEU A 422 1.45 23.89 -1.34
C LEU A 422 2.56 22.95 -0.82
N ALA A 423 2.93 23.06 0.46
CA ALA A 423 3.85 22.11 1.08
C ALA A 423 3.28 20.67 1.10
N GLY A 424 1.96 20.52 1.32
CA GLY A 424 1.27 19.24 1.31
C GLY A 424 1.30 18.56 -0.07
N ILE A 425 1.00 19.33 -1.12
CA ILE A 425 1.10 18.89 -2.52
C ILE A 425 2.56 18.52 -2.85
N GLY A 426 3.52 19.39 -2.52
CA GLY A 426 4.95 19.15 -2.74
C GLY A 426 5.46 17.87 -2.06
N LEU A 427 5.11 17.67 -0.79
CA LEU A 427 5.48 16.50 -0.01
C LEU A 427 4.83 15.22 -0.56
N ALA A 428 3.55 15.29 -0.94
CA ALA A 428 2.85 14.16 -1.55
C ALA A 428 3.42 13.77 -2.92
N MET A 429 3.81 14.74 -3.75
CA MET A 429 4.52 14.47 -5.01
C MET A 429 5.91 13.87 -4.77
N PHE A 430 6.68 14.40 -3.80
CA PHE A 430 8.00 13.88 -3.44
C PHE A 430 7.95 12.40 -3.02
N PHE A 431 6.95 12.02 -2.22
CA PHE A 431 6.71 10.63 -1.82
C PHE A 431 5.91 9.79 -2.84
N LYS A 432 5.69 10.31 -4.06
CA LYS A 432 4.96 9.64 -5.16
C LYS A 432 3.57 9.11 -4.75
N LEU A 433 2.89 9.86 -3.89
CA LEU A 433 1.55 9.51 -3.43
C LEU A 433 0.49 9.61 -4.53
N GLY A 434 0.77 10.34 -5.63
CA GLY A 434 -0.08 10.36 -6.82
C GLY A 434 -0.08 9.04 -7.59
N ASP A 435 1.07 8.37 -7.71
CA ASP A 435 1.19 7.08 -8.41
C ASP A 435 0.34 6.02 -7.70
N GLN A 436 0.43 5.96 -6.37
CA GLN A 436 -0.41 5.10 -5.51
C GLN A 436 -1.90 5.42 -5.60
N ALA A 437 -2.26 6.67 -5.89
CA ALA A 437 -3.66 7.07 -6.08
C ALA A 437 -4.21 6.61 -7.44
N VAL A 438 -3.38 6.64 -8.49
CA VAL A 438 -3.72 6.10 -9.81
C VAL A 438 -3.90 4.57 -9.74
N GLU A 439 -3.01 3.89 -9.02
CA GLU A 439 -3.11 2.45 -8.75
C GLU A 439 -4.40 2.09 -7.99
N GLU A 440 -4.64 2.71 -6.84
CA GLU A 440 -5.86 2.47 -6.03
C GLU A 440 -7.14 2.72 -6.85
N ARG A 441 -7.16 3.76 -7.69
CA ARG A 441 -8.29 4.06 -8.57
C ARG A 441 -8.52 2.96 -9.61
N HIS A 442 -7.47 2.46 -10.27
CA HIS A 442 -7.63 1.45 -11.31
C HIS A 442 -8.15 0.12 -10.74
N LEU A 443 -7.69 -0.24 -9.55
CA LEU A 443 -8.18 -1.40 -8.79
C LEU A 443 -9.64 -1.22 -8.33
N GLU A 444 -10.03 -0.03 -7.85
CA GLU A 444 -11.42 0.26 -7.49
C GLU A 444 -12.39 0.20 -8.68
N ILE A 445 -11.98 0.69 -9.87
CA ILE A 445 -12.79 0.57 -11.10
C ILE A 445 -12.98 -0.91 -11.47
N GLY A 446 -11.91 -1.72 -11.39
CA GLY A 446 -11.97 -3.16 -11.65
C GLY A 446 -12.88 -3.92 -10.67
N ALA A 447 -12.79 -3.60 -9.37
CA ALA A 447 -13.66 -4.18 -8.35
C ALA A 447 -15.13 -3.78 -8.52
N ALA A 448 -15.41 -2.49 -8.79
CA ALA A 448 -16.77 -2.00 -9.03
C ALA A 448 -17.45 -2.63 -10.26
N ALA A 449 -16.67 -3.01 -11.28
CA ALA A 449 -17.17 -3.77 -12.43
C ALA A 449 -17.59 -5.20 -12.05
N LEU A 450 -16.96 -5.83 -11.05
CA LEU A 450 -17.35 -7.15 -10.54
C LEU A 450 -18.64 -7.09 -9.72
N GLU A 451 -18.74 -6.15 -8.79
CA GLU A 451 -19.92 -5.98 -7.91
C GLU A 451 -21.23 -5.74 -8.70
N GLY A 452 -21.13 -5.14 -9.89
CA GLY A 452 -22.26 -4.82 -10.76
C GLY A 452 -22.91 -3.49 -10.36
N GLY A 453 -22.94 -2.52 -11.27
CA GLY A 453 -23.45 -1.20 -10.97
C GLY A 453 -23.08 -0.15 -12.01
N ARG A 454 -22.44 0.93 -11.55
CA ARG A 454 -22.18 2.13 -12.38
C ARG A 454 -21.03 1.99 -13.38
N VAL A 455 -20.15 1.01 -13.18
CA VAL A 455 -18.99 0.73 -14.04
C VAL A 455 -19.31 -0.49 -14.87
N ASN A 456 -19.07 -0.43 -16.18
CA ASN A 456 -19.28 -1.58 -17.06
C ASN A 456 -18.04 -2.49 -17.10
N LEU A 457 -18.22 -3.73 -17.56
CA LEU A 457 -17.16 -4.73 -17.56
C LEU A 457 -15.94 -4.31 -18.40
N ASN A 458 -16.17 -3.67 -19.56
CA ASN A 458 -15.11 -3.22 -20.46
C ASN A 458 -14.24 -2.13 -19.82
N GLU A 459 -14.84 -1.19 -19.10
CA GLU A 459 -14.13 -0.15 -18.34
C GLU A 459 -13.31 -0.76 -17.19
N GLY A 460 -13.87 -1.75 -16.48
CA GLY A 460 -13.15 -2.55 -15.50
C GLY A 460 -11.94 -3.28 -16.08
N GLU A 461 -12.13 -3.97 -17.20
CA GLU A 461 -11.11 -4.73 -17.91
C GLU A 461 -9.99 -3.81 -18.43
N GLU A 462 -10.32 -2.72 -19.13
CA GLU A 462 -9.35 -1.76 -19.66
C GLU A 462 -8.52 -1.14 -18.53
N SER A 463 -9.18 -0.78 -17.43
CA SER A 463 -8.56 -0.24 -16.22
C SER A 463 -7.52 -1.20 -15.63
N LEU A 464 -7.89 -2.47 -15.46
CA LEU A 464 -7.01 -3.50 -14.90
C LEU A 464 -5.87 -3.88 -15.86
N ARG A 465 -6.15 -4.00 -17.17
CA ARG A 465 -5.12 -4.20 -18.20
C ARG A 465 -4.13 -3.03 -18.24
N ARG A 466 -4.61 -1.79 -18.08
CA ARG A 466 -3.75 -0.60 -17.98
C ARG A 466 -2.85 -0.66 -16.74
N MET A 467 -3.37 -1.15 -15.62
CA MET A 467 -2.58 -1.38 -14.41
C MET A 467 -1.48 -2.42 -14.64
N LEU A 468 -1.81 -3.59 -15.19
CA LEU A 468 -0.85 -4.66 -15.46
C LEU A 468 0.18 -4.32 -16.54
N ARG A 469 -0.07 -3.32 -17.41
CA ARG A 469 0.95 -2.75 -18.30
C ARG A 469 1.98 -1.88 -17.56
N GLN A 470 1.61 -1.29 -16.41
CA GLN A 470 2.50 -0.46 -15.60
C GLN A 470 3.23 -1.29 -14.52
N ASP A 471 2.50 -2.16 -13.82
CA ASP A 471 3.07 -3.17 -12.93
C ASP A 471 2.57 -4.58 -13.32
N PRO A 472 3.33 -5.31 -14.15
CA PRO A 472 3.02 -6.69 -14.53
C PRO A 472 3.11 -7.71 -13.38
N GLN A 473 3.38 -7.28 -12.14
CA GLN A 473 3.51 -8.11 -10.95
C GLN A 473 2.45 -7.83 -9.87
N ASN A 474 1.51 -6.90 -10.12
CA ASN A 474 0.43 -6.56 -9.20
C ASN A 474 -0.57 -7.72 -9.09
N THR A 475 -0.53 -8.46 -7.97
CA THR A 475 -1.36 -9.65 -7.73
C THR A 475 -2.85 -9.33 -7.64
N GLU A 476 -3.21 -8.20 -7.04
CA GLU A 476 -4.60 -7.79 -6.90
C GLU A 476 -5.23 -7.46 -8.26
N ALA A 477 -4.49 -6.75 -9.12
CA ALA A 477 -4.93 -6.50 -10.50
C ALA A 477 -5.06 -7.79 -11.32
N MET A 478 -4.17 -8.78 -11.11
CA MET A 478 -4.29 -10.10 -11.75
C MET A 478 -5.56 -10.82 -11.31
N LEU A 479 -5.84 -10.90 -9.99
CA LEU A 479 -7.04 -11.58 -9.48
C LEU A 479 -8.33 -10.87 -9.90
N LEU A 480 -8.39 -9.54 -9.83
CA LEU A 480 -9.55 -8.78 -10.30
C LEU A 480 -9.80 -9.00 -11.80
N LEU A 481 -8.74 -9.02 -12.62
CA LEU A 481 -8.88 -9.25 -14.07
C LEU A 481 -9.26 -10.71 -14.36
N ALA A 482 -8.68 -11.67 -13.64
CA ALA A 482 -9.03 -13.09 -13.79
C ALA A 482 -10.51 -13.33 -13.48
N ARG A 483 -11.01 -12.82 -12.35
CA ARG A 483 -12.43 -12.88 -11.97
C ARG A 483 -13.34 -12.20 -13.00
N LEU A 484 -12.92 -11.07 -13.57
CA LEU A 484 -13.71 -10.33 -14.56
C LEU A 484 -13.81 -11.10 -15.88
N LEU A 485 -12.69 -11.65 -16.37
CA LEU A 485 -12.64 -12.47 -17.58
C LEU A 485 -13.34 -13.83 -17.41
N SER A 486 -13.38 -14.37 -16.18
CA SER A 486 -14.02 -15.67 -15.88
C SER A 486 -15.51 -15.56 -15.53
N ARG A 487 -16.04 -14.33 -15.38
CA ARG A 487 -17.40 -14.05 -14.89
C ARG A 487 -18.52 -14.80 -15.60
N PHE A 488 -18.36 -15.09 -16.89
CA PHE A 488 -19.34 -15.80 -17.72
C PHE A 488 -18.88 -17.19 -18.17
N GLY A 489 -17.79 -17.69 -17.59
CA GLY A 489 -17.19 -18.99 -17.92
C GLY A 489 -15.66 -18.94 -17.92
N ALA A 490 -15.06 -20.08 -17.59
CA ALA A 490 -13.60 -20.26 -17.58
C ALA A 490 -12.95 -19.89 -18.92
N CYS A 491 -11.93 -19.03 -18.87
CA CYS A 491 -11.15 -18.63 -20.04
C CYS A 491 -9.63 -18.77 -19.81
N ASP A 492 -8.86 -19.04 -20.86
CA ASP A 492 -7.41 -19.30 -20.76
C ASP A 492 -6.61 -18.12 -20.18
N GLU A 493 -6.97 -16.88 -20.51
CA GLU A 493 -6.29 -15.70 -19.97
C GLU A 493 -6.54 -15.54 -18.47
N GLY A 494 -7.79 -15.71 -18.01
CA GLY A 494 -8.12 -15.73 -16.59
C GLY A 494 -7.38 -16.83 -15.83
N ARG A 495 -7.23 -18.02 -16.44
CA ARG A 495 -6.51 -19.17 -15.87
C ARG A 495 -5.05 -18.81 -15.60
N GLN A 496 -4.38 -18.20 -16.58
CA GLN A 496 -2.98 -17.78 -16.48
C GLN A 496 -2.79 -16.65 -15.46
N LEU A 497 -3.74 -15.72 -15.37
CA LEU A 497 -3.72 -14.63 -14.39
C LEU A 497 -3.88 -15.15 -12.95
N TYR A 498 -4.86 -16.03 -12.70
CA TYR A 498 -4.98 -16.73 -11.41
C TYR A 498 -3.70 -17.49 -11.07
N ALA A 499 -3.19 -18.33 -11.98
CA ALA A 499 -1.99 -19.14 -11.69
C ALA A 499 -0.77 -18.29 -11.31
N ARG A 500 -0.53 -17.18 -12.02
CA ARG A 500 0.55 -16.23 -11.72
C ARG A 500 0.33 -15.46 -10.42
N ALA A 501 -0.91 -15.10 -10.09
CA ALA A 501 -1.24 -14.46 -8.83
C ALA A 501 -1.01 -15.43 -7.65
N ILE A 502 -1.49 -16.67 -7.78
CA ILE A 502 -1.42 -17.72 -6.75
C ILE A 502 0.03 -18.10 -6.42
N ASP A 503 0.91 -18.33 -7.41
CA ASP A 503 2.35 -18.61 -7.11
C ASP A 503 2.97 -17.48 -6.29
N ARG A 504 2.72 -16.23 -6.68
CA ARG A 504 3.30 -15.07 -5.99
C ARG A 504 2.73 -14.91 -4.58
N LEU A 505 1.41 -14.96 -4.45
CA LEU A 505 0.72 -14.86 -3.16
C LEU A 505 1.12 -15.99 -2.22
N SER A 506 1.34 -17.21 -2.71
CA SER A 506 1.77 -18.36 -1.89
C SER A 506 3.10 -18.14 -1.13
N ARG A 507 3.83 -17.07 -1.47
CA ARG A 507 5.09 -16.64 -0.85
C ARG A 507 4.99 -15.31 -0.08
N THR A 508 3.97 -14.49 -0.34
CA THR A 508 3.83 -13.13 0.22
C THR A 508 2.59 -12.93 1.09
N ASP A 509 1.49 -13.61 0.78
CA ASP A 509 0.21 -13.57 1.49
C ASP A 509 -0.48 -14.94 1.34
N PRO A 510 -0.10 -15.93 2.18
CA PRO A 510 -0.62 -17.29 2.08
C PRO A 510 -2.15 -17.41 2.20
N PRO A 511 -2.85 -16.70 3.12
CA PRO A 511 -4.31 -16.72 3.18
C PRO A 511 -4.97 -16.26 1.87
N GLN A 512 -4.48 -15.17 1.27
CA GLN A 512 -5.03 -14.71 -0.01
C GLN A 512 -4.74 -15.70 -1.15
N ALA A 513 -3.59 -16.40 -1.12
CA ALA A 513 -3.27 -17.45 -2.09
C ALA A 513 -4.23 -18.65 -1.99
N MET A 514 -4.54 -19.09 -0.77
CA MET A 514 -5.47 -20.18 -0.50
C MET A 514 -6.88 -19.84 -1.00
N GLN A 515 -7.39 -18.63 -0.67
CA GLN A 515 -8.68 -18.17 -1.17
C GLN A 515 -8.72 -18.14 -2.72
N ALA A 516 -7.70 -17.53 -3.35
CA ALA A 516 -7.62 -17.44 -4.80
C ALA A 516 -7.50 -18.81 -5.48
N PHE A 517 -6.87 -19.79 -4.83
CA PHE A 517 -6.80 -21.17 -5.31
C PHE A 517 -8.15 -21.89 -5.22
N CYS A 518 -8.91 -21.70 -4.14
CA CYS A 518 -10.26 -22.24 -4.04
C CYS A 518 -11.19 -21.67 -5.12
N GLU A 519 -11.15 -20.35 -5.37
CA GLU A 519 -11.85 -19.70 -6.49
C GLU A 519 -11.43 -20.29 -7.85
N TYR A 520 -10.12 -20.41 -8.09
CA TYR A 520 -9.57 -21.02 -9.30
C TYR A 520 -10.05 -22.46 -9.51
N CYS A 521 -10.09 -23.29 -8.47
CA CYS A 521 -10.56 -24.68 -8.57
C CYS A 521 -12.05 -24.77 -8.89
N GLN A 522 -12.87 -23.83 -8.40
CA GLN A 522 -14.30 -23.75 -8.70
C GLN A 522 -14.58 -23.36 -10.17
N ASP A 523 -13.77 -22.46 -10.73
CA ASP A 523 -13.92 -22.01 -12.11
C ASP A 523 -13.32 -23.02 -13.12
N TYR A 524 -12.14 -23.56 -12.84
CA TYR A 524 -11.28 -24.18 -13.87
C TYR A 524 -11.11 -25.69 -13.82
N PHE A 525 -11.35 -26.35 -12.68
CA PHE A 525 -11.20 -27.81 -12.49
C PHE A 525 -9.89 -28.43 -13.06
N THR A 526 -8.82 -27.64 -13.18
CA THR A 526 -7.53 -28.07 -13.77
C THR A 526 -6.39 -27.83 -12.79
N ALA A 527 -5.38 -28.70 -12.81
CA ALA A 527 -4.20 -28.53 -11.97
C ALA A 527 -3.48 -27.19 -12.24
N ILE A 528 -2.94 -26.58 -11.20
CA ILE A 528 -1.96 -25.49 -11.32
C ILE A 528 -0.55 -26.10 -11.46
N GLU A 529 0.49 -25.27 -11.63
CA GLU A 529 1.88 -25.74 -11.64
C GLU A 529 2.17 -26.65 -10.41
N PRO A 530 2.68 -27.88 -10.61
CA PRO A 530 2.81 -28.87 -9.53
C PRO A 530 3.57 -28.38 -8.29
N ALA A 531 4.62 -27.57 -8.47
CA ALA A 531 5.39 -27.00 -7.37
C ALA A 531 4.62 -25.94 -6.55
N VAL A 532 3.64 -25.27 -7.16
CA VAL A 532 2.74 -24.32 -6.50
C VAL A 532 1.63 -25.07 -5.77
N GLN A 533 1.02 -26.07 -6.42
CA GLN A 533 0.00 -26.93 -5.82
C GLN A 533 0.53 -27.68 -4.58
N PHE A 534 1.75 -28.20 -4.65
CA PHE A 534 2.41 -28.85 -3.52
C PHE A 534 2.68 -27.88 -2.35
N ARG A 535 3.00 -26.61 -2.66
CA ARG A 535 3.17 -25.57 -1.63
C ARG A 535 1.83 -25.24 -0.96
N LEU A 536 0.77 -25.10 -1.75
CA LEU A 536 -0.58 -24.82 -1.26
C LEU A 536 -1.09 -25.94 -0.33
N ALA A 537 -0.84 -27.21 -0.66
CA ALA A 537 -1.22 -28.33 0.21
C ALA A 537 -0.65 -28.20 1.64
N GLU A 538 0.61 -27.80 1.79
CA GLU A 538 1.21 -27.55 3.12
C GLU A 538 0.68 -26.26 3.79
N LEU A 539 0.17 -25.28 3.02
CA LEU A 539 -0.52 -24.12 3.58
C LEU A 539 -1.91 -24.50 4.13
N PHE A 540 -2.73 -25.21 3.35
CA PHE A 540 -4.02 -25.75 3.81
C PHE A 540 -3.86 -26.66 5.03
N ARG A 541 -2.86 -27.56 5.03
CA ARG A 541 -2.56 -28.42 6.19
C ARG A 541 -2.22 -27.64 7.46
N ARG A 542 -1.52 -26.50 7.34
CA ARG A 542 -1.17 -25.63 8.48
C ARG A 542 -2.35 -24.82 9.00
N ASP A 543 -3.28 -24.46 8.12
CA ASP A 543 -4.52 -23.78 8.46
C ASP A 543 -5.54 -24.73 9.12
N GLY A 544 -5.37 -26.04 8.92
CA GLY A 544 -6.22 -27.11 9.47
C GLY A 544 -7.19 -27.72 8.45
N ASP A 545 -7.21 -27.19 7.21
CA ASP A 545 -7.98 -27.76 6.09
C ASP A 545 -7.23 -28.96 5.49
N LEU A 546 -7.29 -30.08 6.22
CA LEU A 546 -6.70 -31.35 5.80
C LEU A 546 -7.39 -31.95 4.56
N GLU A 547 -8.65 -31.59 4.27
CA GLU A 547 -9.39 -32.12 3.12
C GLU A 547 -8.97 -31.42 1.82
N THR A 548 -8.88 -30.10 1.79
CA THR A 548 -8.33 -29.40 0.61
C THR A 548 -6.85 -29.75 0.43
N ALA A 549 -6.09 -29.90 1.52
CA ALA A 549 -4.69 -30.35 1.46
C ALA A 549 -4.54 -31.76 0.86
N SER A 550 -5.40 -32.71 1.24
CA SER A 550 -5.34 -34.09 0.71
C SER A 550 -5.70 -34.12 -0.78
N ARG A 551 -6.79 -33.47 -1.19
CA ARG A 551 -7.20 -33.33 -2.61
C ARG A 551 -6.12 -32.70 -3.48
N CYS A 552 -5.41 -31.67 -2.97
CA CYS A 552 -4.29 -31.06 -3.68
C CYS A 552 -3.18 -32.07 -4.00
N LEU A 553 -2.85 -32.96 -3.06
CA LEU A 553 -1.79 -33.96 -3.21
C LEU A 553 -2.24 -35.19 -4.00
N GLU A 554 -3.51 -35.58 -3.88
CA GLU A 554 -4.12 -36.66 -4.66
C GLU A 554 -3.98 -36.39 -6.16
N GLN A 555 -4.42 -35.21 -6.61
CA GLN A 555 -4.31 -34.80 -8.02
C GLN A 555 -2.87 -34.76 -8.53
N LEU A 556 -1.89 -34.43 -7.67
CA LEU A 556 -0.46 -34.50 -8.02
C LEU A 556 0.05 -35.93 -8.08
N ASN A 557 -0.43 -36.81 -7.20
CA ASN A 557 -0.02 -38.21 -7.16
C ASN A 557 -0.54 -38.98 -8.39
N GLU A 558 -1.69 -38.61 -8.93
CA GLU A 558 -2.22 -39.14 -10.20
C GLU A 558 -1.43 -38.67 -11.44
N ASP A 559 -0.68 -37.55 -11.35
CA ASP A 559 0.11 -37.05 -12.46
C ASP A 559 1.33 -37.94 -12.76
N ARG A 560 1.21 -38.69 -13.87
CA ARG A 560 2.27 -39.55 -14.41
C ARG A 560 3.51 -38.77 -14.86
N GLN A 561 3.38 -37.50 -15.21
CA GLN A 561 4.48 -36.62 -15.64
C GLN A 561 5.17 -35.90 -14.47
N LEU A 562 4.67 -36.04 -13.23
CA LEU A 562 5.24 -35.41 -12.05
C LEU A 562 6.74 -35.74 -11.88
N PRO A 563 7.63 -34.74 -11.75
CA PRO A 563 9.07 -34.95 -11.55
C PRO A 563 9.35 -35.84 -10.33
N ALA A 564 10.34 -36.73 -10.44
CA ALA A 564 10.62 -37.74 -9.42
C ALA A 564 10.95 -37.13 -8.03
N ASP A 565 11.64 -35.99 -8.00
CA ASP A 565 11.97 -35.27 -6.75
C ASP A 565 10.75 -34.61 -6.09
N LEU A 566 9.70 -34.33 -6.85
CA LEU A 566 8.43 -33.82 -6.35
C LEU A 566 7.49 -34.98 -5.98
N ARG A 567 7.51 -36.09 -6.75
CA ARG A 567 6.77 -37.32 -6.45
C ARG A 567 7.16 -37.93 -5.11
N GLU A 568 8.46 -37.99 -4.78
CA GLU A 568 8.95 -38.40 -3.46
C GLU A 568 8.29 -37.58 -2.32
N LYS A 569 8.21 -36.25 -2.50
CA LYS A 569 7.65 -35.32 -1.51
C LYS A 569 6.13 -35.44 -1.41
N VAL A 570 5.44 -35.57 -2.55
CA VAL A 570 3.98 -35.75 -2.64
C VAL A 570 3.56 -37.05 -1.95
N LEU A 571 4.19 -38.19 -2.27
CA LEU A 571 3.89 -39.47 -1.63
C LEU A 571 4.02 -39.42 -0.11
N PHE A 572 5.12 -38.85 0.40
CA PHE A 572 5.33 -38.71 1.84
C PHE A 572 4.28 -37.82 2.51
N GLN A 573 3.99 -36.65 1.93
CA GLN A 573 3.01 -35.72 2.49
C GLN A 573 1.59 -36.24 2.40
N TYR A 574 1.24 -36.95 1.31
CA TYR A 574 -0.10 -37.49 1.13
C TYR A 574 -0.37 -38.62 2.14
N ALA A 575 0.59 -39.54 2.31
CA ALA A 575 0.54 -40.55 3.37
C ALA A 575 0.40 -39.92 4.76
N ARG A 576 1.14 -38.84 5.05
CA ARG A 576 1.05 -38.12 6.33
C ARG A 576 -0.32 -37.47 6.56
N ILE A 577 -0.89 -36.81 5.55
CA ILE A 577 -2.21 -36.17 5.67
C ILE A 577 -3.32 -37.23 5.80
N LEU A 578 -3.21 -38.36 5.09
CA LEU A 578 -4.13 -39.49 5.25
C LEU A 578 -4.05 -40.10 6.66
N ASP A 579 -2.86 -40.20 7.25
CA ASP A 579 -2.67 -40.55 8.67
C ASP A 579 -3.34 -39.53 9.62
N GLU A 580 -3.12 -38.24 9.39
CA GLU A 580 -3.72 -37.13 10.17
C GLU A 580 -5.27 -37.13 10.07
N LEU A 581 -5.83 -37.53 8.92
CA LEU A 581 -7.26 -37.73 8.68
C LEU A 581 -7.83 -39.05 9.22
N GLY A 582 -6.99 -39.96 9.75
CA GLY A 582 -7.41 -41.25 10.30
C GLY A 582 -7.50 -42.40 9.29
N PHE A 583 -7.14 -42.20 8.02
CA PHE A 583 -7.11 -43.23 6.98
C PHE A 583 -5.83 -44.08 7.03
N ALA A 584 -5.52 -44.63 8.21
CA ALA A 584 -4.24 -45.27 8.52
C ALA A 584 -3.86 -46.41 7.53
N GLU A 585 -4.77 -47.31 7.17
CA GLU A 585 -4.49 -48.41 6.22
C GLU A 585 -4.08 -47.89 4.83
N VAL A 586 -4.73 -46.81 4.37
CA VAL A 586 -4.42 -46.17 3.08
C VAL A 586 -3.06 -45.47 3.16
N ALA A 587 -2.78 -44.76 4.24
CA ALA A 587 -1.49 -44.13 4.51
C ALA A 587 -0.34 -45.17 4.53
N LEU A 588 -0.53 -46.32 5.17
CA LEU A 588 0.43 -47.43 5.19
C LEU A 588 0.71 -47.97 3.78
N GLY A 589 -0.28 -48.00 2.88
CA GLY A 589 -0.09 -48.30 1.46
C GLY A 589 0.86 -47.31 0.77
N TYR A 590 0.62 -46.01 0.92
CA TYR A 590 1.48 -44.97 0.35
C TYR A 590 2.89 -44.93 0.96
N TYR A 591 3.02 -45.20 2.26
CA TYR A 591 4.32 -45.35 2.92
C TYR A 591 5.12 -46.54 2.36
N ARG A 592 4.49 -47.69 2.11
CA ARG A 592 5.16 -48.84 1.46
C ARG A 592 5.59 -48.50 0.04
N ASN A 593 4.71 -47.84 -0.74
CA ASN A 593 5.01 -47.38 -2.10
C ASN A 593 6.24 -46.45 -2.12
N LEU A 594 6.32 -45.49 -1.19
CA LEU A 594 7.47 -44.59 -1.03
C LEU A 594 8.78 -45.35 -0.72
N VAL A 595 8.73 -46.38 0.14
CA VAL A 595 9.90 -47.22 0.45
C VAL A 595 10.37 -48.02 -0.77
N GLU A 596 9.43 -48.55 -1.56
CA GLU A 596 9.70 -49.33 -2.76
C GLU A 596 10.30 -48.47 -3.90
N HIS A 597 9.71 -47.31 -4.17
CA HIS A 597 10.09 -46.47 -5.32
C HIS A 597 11.22 -45.48 -4.99
N PHE A 598 11.39 -45.09 -3.72
CA PHE A 598 12.39 -44.12 -3.28
C PHE A 598 13.19 -44.61 -2.05
N PRO A 599 13.87 -45.78 -2.12
CA PRO A 599 14.57 -46.37 -0.96
C PRO A 599 15.73 -45.52 -0.41
N ALA A 600 16.20 -44.53 -1.17
CA ALA A 600 17.21 -43.55 -0.74
C ALA A 600 16.62 -42.23 -0.20
N SER A 601 15.28 -42.13 -0.07
CA SER A 601 14.60 -40.92 0.40
C SER A 601 15.01 -40.55 1.84
N VAL A 602 15.08 -39.24 2.10
CA VAL A 602 15.37 -38.70 3.44
C VAL A 602 14.23 -39.00 4.43
N TYR A 603 13.04 -39.34 3.93
CA TYR A 603 11.87 -39.65 4.77
C TYR A 603 11.85 -41.11 5.27
N ILE A 604 12.61 -42.02 4.65
CA ILE A 604 12.58 -43.47 4.95
C ILE A 604 12.69 -43.79 6.45
N PRO A 605 13.55 -43.15 7.27
CA PRO A 605 13.61 -43.44 8.71
C PRO A 605 12.29 -43.15 9.45
N LYS A 606 11.59 -42.07 9.08
CA LYS A 606 10.27 -41.71 9.65
C LYS A 606 9.20 -42.69 9.19
N VAL A 607 9.22 -43.02 7.90
CA VAL A 607 8.29 -43.95 7.25
C VAL A 607 8.41 -45.35 7.86
N GLN A 608 9.62 -45.87 8.01
CA GLN A 608 9.88 -47.15 8.68
C GLN A 608 9.47 -47.14 10.15
N ALA A 609 9.73 -46.05 10.89
CA ALA A 609 9.27 -45.92 12.28
C ALA A 609 7.74 -45.87 12.41
N ARG A 610 7.01 -45.34 11.40
CA ARG A 610 5.55 -45.35 11.35
C ARG A 610 4.98 -46.71 10.93
N LEU A 611 5.63 -47.38 9.97
CA LEU A 611 5.30 -48.75 9.53
C LEU A 611 5.52 -49.79 10.63
N ALA A 612 6.54 -49.62 11.47
CA ALA A 612 6.83 -50.52 12.60
C ALA A 612 5.95 -50.29 13.85
N ARG A 613 5.06 -49.27 13.81
CA ARG A 613 4.06 -48.97 14.84
C ARG A 613 2.63 -49.37 14.42
N ALA A 614 2.47 -49.80 13.17
CA ALA A 614 1.26 -50.47 12.67
C ALA A 614 1.42 -51.98 12.82
#